data_AF-A0A430J4S7-F1
#
_entry.id   AF-A0A430J4S7-F1
#
_cell.length_a   1.000
_cell.length_b   1.000
_cell.length_c   1.000
_cell.angle_alpha   90.00
_cell.angle_beta   90.00
_cell.angle_gamma   90.00
#
_symmetry.space_group_name_H-M   'P 1'
#
loop_
_entity.id
_entity.type
_entity.pdbx_description
1 polymer ?
#
loop_
_entity_poly.entity_id
_entity_poly.type
_entity_poly.pdbx_seq_one_letter_code
_entity_poly.pdbx_strand_id
1 'polypeptide(L)'
;EPGNGTGTGNGTTEPGNGTGTGNGTTDPGNGTGTGNGTTDPGNGTGTGNGTTEPGNGTGNGTTDPGNGTGTGNGTTAPGGSGAAGSPASEDQLAAKAELQQAKLEQAIAAGEPEAAAALLQQLLATQAQLADAQSGASQGIASLDAAKQKLQAALSAAQAQGDTERAAELAASLAAVDEAKQSMQKDALFAQLDAVTALTAELPSSPGVQQKLEQQANELLAKLQEQEKAKYAPEELQELTATADALAQTTAIDTSEEPVTIQPLPPESVISPNIFIKFTAPPVIINGQAYLPIRSVSESFGAAVDWDPDTFTVTVSTEYTTVTSTINQATAYIDGIPTQNDGPSLLLEGRTYVPMRFIAESLGLQVDWNEAMKMIQIAK
;
A
#
# COMPACT_ATOMS: atom_id res chain seq x y z
N GLU A 1 -60.08 -21.06 -5.55
CA GLU A 1 -59.53 -20.37 -6.75
C GLU A 1 -58.44 -19.42 -6.30
N PRO A 2 -57.37 -19.23 -7.10
CA PRO A 2 -56.38 -18.19 -6.84
C PRO A 2 -57.12 -16.85 -6.90
N GLY A 3 -57.27 -16.21 -5.74
CA GLY A 3 -58.06 -15.00 -5.60
C GLY A 3 -57.31 -13.97 -4.77
N ASN A 4 -57.13 -12.78 -5.35
CA ASN A 4 -56.67 -11.61 -4.59
C ASN A 4 -57.77 -11.24 -3.59
N GLY A 5 -57.48 -11.39 -2.30
CA GLY A 5 -58.43 -11.10 -1.22
C GLY A 5 -57.81 -10.24 -0.13
N THR A 6 -58.57 -9.27 0.36
CA THR A 6 -58.26 -8.50 1.58
C THR A 6 -59.07 -9.07 2.74
N GLY A 7 -58.41 -9.53 3.80
CA GLY A 7 -59.10 -10.08 4.97
C GLY A 7 -58.24 -10.02 6.24
N THR A 8 -58.90 -9.89 7.39
CA THR A 8 -58.30 -9.99 8.72
C THR A 8 -58.72 -11.31 9.35
N GLY A 9 -57.75 -12.17 9.70
CA GLY A 9 -58.04 -13.45 10.35
C GLY A 9 -56.78 -14.22 10.74
N ASN A 10 -56.90 -15.11 11.73
CA ASN A 10 -55.86 -16.08 12.08
C ASN A 10 -56.13 -17.37 11.30
N GLY A 11 -55.24 -17.72 10.36
CA GLY A 11 -55.33 -18.94 9.57
C GLY A 11 -54.12 -19.13 8.65
N THR A 12 -53.87 -20.37 8.24
CA THR A 12 -52.87 -20.74 7.23
C THR A 12 -53.41 -20.42 5.85
N THR A 13 -52.78 -19.50 5.12
CA THR A 13 -53.18 -19.13 3.75
C THR A 13 -52.39 -19.92 2.72
N GLU A 14 -53.07 -20.49 1.72
CA GLU A 14 -52.45 -21.06 0.52
C GLU A 14 -51.81 -19.98 -0.38
N PRO A 15 -50.87 -20.34 -1.30
CA PRO A 15 -50.06 -19.38 -2.03
C PRO A 15 -50.87 -18.39 -2.87
N GLY A 16 -50.66 -17.08 -2.62
CA GLY A 16 -51.28 -16.00 -3.39
C GLY A 16 -50.78 -14.61 -2.97
N ASN A 17 -50.83 -13.63 -3.88
CA ASN A 17 -50.49 -12.24 -3.58
C ASN A 17 -51.66 -11.58 -2.85
N GLY A 18 -51.49 -11.32 -1.56
CA GLY A 18 -52.51 -10.68 -0.71
C GLY A 18 -51.93 -9.63 0.23
N THR A 19 -52.76 -8.66 0.60
CA THR A 19 -52.47 -7.65 1.63
C THR A 19 -53.39 -7.90 2.82
N GLY A 20 -52.84 -8.17 4.00
CA GLY A 20 -53.63 -8.46 5.20
C GLY A 20 -52.84 -8.27 6.49
N THR A 21 -53.56 -8.10 7.60
CA THR A 21 -53.02 -8.04 8.96
C THR A 21 -53.48 -9.28 9.74
N GLY A 22 -52.52 -10.06 10.27
CA GLY A 22 -52.81 -11.29 10.99
C GLY A 22 -51.55 -11.98 11.53
N ASN A 23 -51.73 -12.89 12.50
CA ASN A 23 -50.66 -13.77 13.00
C ASN A 23 -50.82 -15.15 12.36
N GLY A 24 -49.85 -15.57 11.54
CA GLY A 24 -49.87 -16.87 10.87
C GLY A 24 -48.52 -17.20 10.21
N THR A 25 -48.33 -18.47 9.90
CA THR A 25 -47.21 -18.99 9.10
C THR A 25 -47.56 -18.86 7.62
N THR A 26 -46.79 -18.10 6.85
CA THR A 26 -47.00 -17.91 5.41
C THR A 26 -46.13 -18.87 4.61
N ASP A 27 -46.73 -19.59 3.66
CA ASP A 27 -46.02 -20.28 2.57
C ASP A 27 -45.52 -19.25 1.53
N PRO A 28 -44.48 -19.56 0.73
CA PRO A 28 -43.74 -18.57 -0.05
C PRO A 28 -44.60 -17.82 -1.08
N GLY A 29 -44.63 -16.50 -0.98
CA GLY A 29 -45.34 -15.58 -1.88
C GLY A 29 -44.94 -14.12 -1.67
N ASN A 30 -45.15 -13.27 -2.68
CA ASN A 30 -44.88 -11.82 -2.59
C ASN A 30 -46.08 -11.10 -1.97
N GLY A 31 -45.99 -10.76 -0.68
CA GLY A 31 -47.02 -10.02 0.05
C GLY A 31 -46.47 -8.84 0.85
N THR A 32 -47.31 -7.84 1.10
CA THR A 32 -47.03 -6.73 2.02
C THR A 32 -48.04 -6.77 3.17
N GLY A 33 -47.54 -6.82 4.41
CA GLY A 33 -48.37 -6.92 5.61
C GLY A 33 -47.59 -6.65 6.89
N THR A 34 -48.31 -6.26 7.94
CA THR A 34 -47.77 -6.07 9.30
C THR A 34 -48.28 -7.20 10.20
N GLY A 35 -47.37 -8.00 10.77
CA GLY A 35 -47.70 -9.11 11.67
C GLY A 35 -46.47 -9.69 12.38
N ASN A 36 -46.68 -10.44 13.45
CA ASN A 36 -45.63 -11.18 14.16
C ASN A 36 -45.68 -12.65 13.73
N GLY A 37 -44.71 -13.09 12.92
CA GLY A 37 -44.61 -14.47 12.43
C GLY A 37 -43.19 -14.80 11.96
N THR A 38 -42.88 -16.10 11.91
CA THR A 38 -41.65 -16.64 11.32
C THR A 38 -41.85 -16.76 9.81
N THR A 39 -41.05 -16.04 9.02
CA THR A 39 -41.11 -16.08 7.55
C THR A 39 -40.17 -17.14 7.00
N ASP A 40 -40.66 -17.99 6.09
CA ASP A 40 -39.82 -18.77 5.17
C ASP A 40 -39.31 -17.86 4.03
N PRO A 41 -38.24 -18.22 3.29
CA PRO A 41 -37.51 -17.31 2.40
C PRO A 41 -38.41 -16.69 1.30
N GLY A 42 -38.57 -15.36 1.33
CA GLY A 42 -39.31 -14.61 0.32
C GLY A 42 -38.90 -13.13 0.28
N ASN A 43 -39.01 -12.49 -0.89
CA ASN A 43 -38.74 -11.07 -1.07
C ASN A 43 -39.97 -10.24 -0.63
N GLY A 44 -39.97 -9.78 0.62
CA GLY A 44 -41.03 -8.93 1.17
C GLY A 44 -40.47 -7.74 1.94
N THR A 45 -41.18 -6.61 1.91
CA THR A 45 -40.92 -5.43 2.74
C THR A 45 -42.01 -5.30 3.80
N GLY A 46 -41.63 -5.34 5.08
CA GLY A 46 -42.58 -5.26 6.19
C GLY A 46 -41.90 -4.86 7.49
N THR A 47 -42.63 -4.13 8.34
CA THR A 47 -42.18 -3.73 9.69
C THR A 47 -42.76 -4.71 10.72
N GLY A 48 -41.93 -5.52 11.37
CA GLY A 48 -42.33 -6.46 12.41
C GLY A 48 -41.15 -6.91 13.29
N ASN A 49 -41.44 -7.37 14.50
CA ASN A 49 -40.44 -7.93 15.42
C ASN A 49 -40.38 -9.45 15.25
N GLY A 50 -39.45 -9.93 14.43
CA GLY A 50 -39.21 -11.37 14.20
C GLY A 50 -37.74 -11.67 13.97
N THR A 51 -37.33 -12.91 14.23
CA THR A 51 -36.00 -13.44 13.91
C THR A 51 -35.95 -13.75 12.42
N THR A 52 -35.18 -12.99 11.65
CA THR A 52 -34.97 -13.23 10.21
C THR A 52 -33.87 -14.25 9.99
N GLU A 53 -34.14 -15.31 9.22
CA GLU A 53 -33.07 -16.04 8.51
C GLU A 53 -32.52 -15.19 7.35
N PRO A 54 -31.32 -15.51 6.80
CA PRO A 54 -30.56 -14.60 5.94
C PRO A 54 -31.34 -14.18 4.68
N GLY A 55 -31.68 -12.90 4.59
CA GLY A 55 -32.35 -12.29 3.44
C GLY A 55 -32.08 -10.79 3.35
N ASN A 56 -32.12 -10.23 2.13
CA ASN A 56 -31.93 -8.81 1.88
C ASN A 56 -33.18 -8.01 2.28
N GLY A 57 -33.27 -7.65 3.56
CA GLY A 57 -34.34 -6.82 4.11
C GLY A 57 -33.81 -5.66 4.94
N THR A 58 -34.50 -4.52 4.91
CA THR A 58 -34.24 -3.37 5.79
C THR A 58 -35.22 -3.41 6.97
N GLY A 59 -34.72 -3.67 8.19
CA GLY A 59 -35.54 -3.73 9.39
C GLY A 59 -34.72 -3.48 10.67
N ASN A 60 -35.34 -2.88 11.68
CA ASN A 60 -34.76 -2.68 13.01
C ASN A 60 -35.00 -3.93 13.87
N GLY A 61 -34.11 -4.91 13.79
CA GLY A 61 -34.09 -6.10 14.63
C GLY A 61 -32.66 -6.45 15.02
N THR A 62 -32.48 -7.13 16.15
CA THR A 62 -31.19 -7.69 16.56
C THR A 62 -30.80 -8.81 15.60
N THR A 63 -29.87 -8.55 14.69
CA THR A 63 -29.42 -9.51 13.68
C THR A 63 -28.42 -10.51 14.26
N ASP A 64 -28.58 -11.79 13.92
CA ASP A 64 -27.48 -12.75 13.88
C ASP A 64 -26.57 -12.38 12.67
N PRO A 65 -25.25 -12.60 12.71
CA PRO A 65 -24.33 -11.99 11.75
C PRO A 65 -24.49 -12.56 10.34
N GLY A 66 -25.06 -11.76 9.45
CA GLY A 66 -25.10 -11.96 8.01
C GLY A 66 -24.35 -10.86 7.26
N ASN A 67 -23.99 -11.13 5.99
CA ASN A 67 -23.06 -10.36 5.17
C ASN A 67 -23.68 -9.07 4.56
N GLY A 68 -24.32 -8.25 5.39
CA GLY A 68 -24.98 -7.01 5.00
C GLY A 68 -24.11 -5.76 5.20
N THR A 69 -23.97 -4.94 4.16
CA THR A 69 -23.28 -3.64 4.20
C THR A 69 -24.24 -2.53 4.61
N GLY A 70 -24.53 -2.43 5.91
CA GLY A 70 -25.36 -1.36 6.47
C GLY A 70 -24.64 -0.58 7.57
N THR A 71 -24.54 0.74 7.43
CA THR A 71 -24.02 1.64 8.48
C THR A 71 -25.08 1.85 9.55
N GLY A 72 -24.93 1.23 10.72
CA GLY A 72 -25.78 1.43 11.89
C GLY A 72 -24.97 1.75 13.13
N ASN A 73 -25.29 2.85 13.82
CA ASN A 73 -24.71 3.21 15.12
C ASN A 73 -25.33 2.35 16.22
N GLY A 74 -24.70 1.23 16.55
CA GLY A 74 -25.02 0.41 17.71
C GLY A 74 -23.95 0.53 18.79
N THR A 75 -24.28 1.10 19.94
CA THR A 75 -23.43 1.05 21.13
C THR A 75 -23.47 -0.37 21.72
N THR A 76 -22.41 -1.15 21.58
CA THR A 76 -22.32 -2.48 22.19
C THR A 76 -21.68 -2.39 23.58
N ALA A 77 -22.44 -2.79 24.61
CA ALA A 77 -21.90 -3.10 25.94
C ALA A 77 -21.47 -4.59 26.00
N PRO A 78 -20.43 -4.95 26.77
CA PRO A 78 -19.74 -6.23 26.60
C PRO A 78 -20.46 -7.38 27.33
N GLY A 79 -20.87 -8.40 26.58
CA GLY A 79 -21.33 -9.69 27.10
C GLY A 79 -20.41 -10.80 26.59
N GLY A 80 -19.65 -11.41 27.50
CA GLY A 80 -18.70 -12.47 27.17
C GLY A 80 -19.37 -13.77 26.75
N SER A 81 -18.87 -14.34 25.65
CA SER A 81 -19.00 -15.75 25.29
C SER A 81 -17.89 -16.07 24.30
N GLY A 82 -16.94 -16.90 24.74
CA GLY A 82 -15.81 -17.33 23.92
C GLY A 82 -16.26 -18.17 22.73
N ALA A 83 -16.00 -17.65 21.53
CA ALA A 83 -15.90 -18.40 20.29
C ALA A 83 -14.67 -17.84 19.55
N ALA A 84 -13.92 -18.72 18.86
CA ALA A 84 -12.65 -18.43 18.21
C ALA A 84 -12.66 -17.07 17.49
N GLY A 85 -11.71 -16.21 17.87
CA GLY A 85 -11.78 -14.76 17.78
C GLY A 85 -12.06 -14.22 16.39
N SER A 86 -13.12 -13.41 16.29
CA SER A 86 -13.14 -12.36 15.28
C SER A 86 -11.92 -11.45 15.49
N PRO A 87 -11.22 -11.03 14.41
CA PRO A 87 -10.16 -10.05 14.55
C PRO A 87 -10.68 -8.84 15.33
N ALA A 88 -9.85 -8.27 16.20
CA ALA A 88 -10.21 -7.05 16.91
C ALA A 88 -10.59 -5.97 15.89
N SER A 89 -11.66 -5.21 16.16
CA SER A 89 -12.05 -4.11 15.26
C SER A 89 -10.97 -3.03 15.22
N GLU A 90 -10.99 -2.19 14.18
CA GLU A 90 -10.09 -1.04 14.06
C GLU A 90 -10.10 -0.19 15.34
N ASP A 91 -11.30 0.15 15.85
CA ASP A 91 -11.46 0.90 17.11
C ASP A 91 -10.83 0.20 18.32
N GLN A 92 -10.92 -1.14 18.39
CA GLN A 92 -10.33 -1.91 19.48
C GLN A 92 -8.80 -1.93 19.39
N LEU A 93 -8.26 -2.01 18.17
CA LEU A 93 -6.82 -1.97 17.92
C LEU A 93 -6.25 -0.58 18.23
N ALA A 94 -6.94 0.48 17.82
CA ALA A 94 -6.57 1.87 18.11
C ALA A 94 -6.54 2.13 19.62
N ALA A 95 -7.62 1.81 20.35
CA ALA A 95 -7.67 1.98 21.79
C ALA A 95 -6.60 1.15 22.53
N LYS A 96 -6.28 -0.04 22.02
CA LYS A 96 -5.20 -0.88 22.56
C LYS A 96 -3.83 -0.27 22.31
N ALA A 97 -3.59 0.29 21.11
CA ALA A 97 -2.34 0.97 20.77
C ALA A 97 -2.11 2.18 21.67
N GLU A 98 -3.12 3.04 21.86
CA GLU A 98 -3.06 4.19 22.78
C GLU A 98 -2.70 3.75 24.21
N LEU A 99 -3.35 2.71 24.72
CA LEU A 99 -3.06 2.18 26.06
C LEU A 99 -1.63 1.64 26.17
N GLN A 100 -1.13 0.98 25.12
CA GLN A 100 0.23 0.44 25.09
C GLN A 100 1.28 1.55 24.99
N GLN A 101 1.03 2.60 24.22
CA GLN A 101 1.88 3.79 24.12
C GLN A 101 1.97 4.51 25.46
N ALA A 102 0.84 4.75 26.14
CA ALA A 102 0.85 5.37 27.46
C ALA A 102 1.63 4.54 28.50
N LYS A 103 1.53 3.21 28.45
CA LYS A 103 2.32 2.32 29.32
C LYS A 103 3.81 2.37 28.98
N LEU A 104 4.15 2.42 27.69
CA LEU A 104 5.52 2.54 27.22
C LEU A 104 6.16 3.83 27.73
N GLU A 105 5.48 4.97 27.60
CA GLU A 105 5.94 6.26 28.12
C GLU A 105 6.16 6.22 29.63
N GLN A 106 5.26 5.59 30.39
CA GLN A 106 5.42 5.40 31.83
C GLN A 106 6.67 4.56 32.16
N ALA A 107 6.90 3.45 31.44
CA ALA A 107 8.08 2.61 31.64
C ALA A 107 9.39 3.35 31.29
N ILE A 108 9.37 4.18 30.24
CA ILE A 108 10.50 5.05 29.88
C ILE A 108 10.77 6.05 31.00
N ALA A 109 9.72 6.73 31.50
CA ALA A 109 9.84 7.70 32.59
C ALA A 109 10.31 7.06 33.91
N ALA A 110 9.95 5.79 34.15
CA ALA A 110 10.39 5.01 35.30
C ALA A 110 11.85 4.51 35.17
N GLY A 111 12.49 4.66 34.00
CA GLY A 111 13.84 4.15 33.76
C GLY A 111 13.90 2.62 33.70
N GLU A 112 12.85 1.98 33.20
CA GLU A 112 12.71 0.52 33.08
C GLU A 112 12.95 0.06 31.62
N PRO A 113 14.21 -0.06 31.17
CA PRO A 113 14.52 -0.28 29.76
C PRO A 113 13.99 -1.60 29.21
N GLU A 114 13.98 -2.68 30.00
CA GLU A 114 13.46 -3.99 29.57
C GLU A 114 11.94 -4.00 29.45
N ALA A 115 11.23 -3.34 30.38
CA ALA A 115 9.78 -3.22 30.34
C ALA A 115 9.35 -2.34 29.17
N ALA A 116 10.01 -1.19 28.97
CA ALA A 116 9.79 -0.32 27.82
C ALA A 116 10.05 -1.07 26.51
N ALA A 117 11.14 -1.82 26.43
CA ALA A 117 11.49 -2.64 25.28
C ALA A 117 10.43 -3.71 24.94
N ALA A 118 9.78 -4.32 25.94
CA ALA A 118 8.72 -5.30 25.72
C ALA A 118 7.40 -4.63 25.32
N LEU A 119 7.05 -3.50 25.95
CA LEU A 119 5.86 -2.72 25.62
C LEU A 119 5.94 -2.14 24.20
N LEU A 120 7.11 -1.67 23.77
CA LEU A 120 7.34 -1.21 22.40
C LEU A 120 7.05 -2.33 21.39
N GLN A 121 7.54 -3.55 21.63
CA GLN A 121 7.29 -4.66 20.72
C GLN A 121 5.80 -5.02 20.62
N GLN A 122 5.07 -4.93 21.74
CA GLN A 122 3.62 -5.13 21.74
C GLN A 122 2.87 -4.01 21.01
N LEU A 123 3.33 -2.76 21.15
CA LEU A 123 2.78 -1.61 20.45
C LEU A 123 3.00 -1.72 18.95
N LEU A 124 4.23 -2.03 18.51
CA LEU A 124 4.57 -2.24 17.10
C LEU A 124 3.71 -3.34 16.46
N ALA A 125 3.52 -4.46 17.16
CA ALA A 125 2.64 -5.53 16.68
C ALA A 125 1.18 -5.08 16.55
N THR A 126 0.68 -4.27 17.49
CA THR A 126 -0.70 -3.75 17.45
C THR A 126 -0.85 -2.69 16.35
N GLN A 127 0.15 -1.84 16.14
CA GLN A 127 0.18 -0.86 15.04
C GLN A 127 0.19 -1.54 13.67
N ALA A 128 0.96 -2.63 13.51
CA ALA A 128 0.94 -3.42 12.28
C ALA A 128 -0.44 -4.04 12.01
N GLN A 129 -1.13 -4.52 13.05
CA GLN A 129 -2.50 -5.03 12.94
C GLN A 129 -3.50 -3.92 12.58
N LEU A 130 -3.34 -2.73 13.17
CA LEU A 130 -4.18 -1.58 12.86
C LEU A 130 -4.01 -1.14 11.40
N ALA A 131 -2.76 -1.02 10.94
CA ALA A 131 -2.44 -0.69 9.55
C ALA A 131 -3.01 -1.72 8.56
N ASP A 132 -2.94 -3.02 8.90
CA ASP A 132 -3.54 -4.08 8.10
C ASP A 132 -5.09 -3.99 8.07
N ALA A 133 -5.72 -3.73 9.22
CA ALA A 133 -7.17 -3.56 9.31
C ALA A 133 -7.66 -2.36 8.49
N GLN A 134 -6.92 -1.25 8.50
CA GLN A 134 -7.22 -0.03 7.74
C GLN A 134 -7.02 -0.20 6.24
N SER A 135 -5.93 -0.84 5.83
CA SER A 135 -5.62 -1.08 4.41
C SER A 135 -6.38 -2.26 3.80
N GLY A 136 -6.86 -3.18 4.64
CA GLY A 136 -7.40 -4.47 4.19
C GLY A 136 -6.35 -5.35 3.52
N ALA A 137 -5.05 -5.08 3.72
CA ALA A 137 -3.97 -5.70 2.95
C ALA A 137 -3.99 -7.23 3.05
N SER A 138 -4.09 -7.80 4.25
CA SER A 138 -4.13 -9.27 4.43
C SER A 138 -5.33 -9.92 3.74
N GLN A 139 -6.52 -9.30 3.80
CA GLN A 139 -7.72 -9.82 3.15
C GLN A 139 -7.61 -9.73 1.61
N GLY A 140 -7.10 -8.61 1.11
CA GLY A 140 -6.87 -8.42 -0.32
C GLY A 140 -5.81 -9.38 -0.87
N ILE A 141 -4.69 -9.55 -0.18
CA ILE A 141 -3.65 -10.51 -0.53
C ILE A 141 -4.20 -11.95 -0.55
N ALA A 142 -4.99 -12.35 0.45
CA ALA A 142 -5.63 -13.66 0.47
C ALA A 142 -6.59 -13.86 -0.70
N SER A 143 -7.33 -12.81 -1.07
CA SER A 143 -8.24 -12.83 -2.22
C SER A 143 -7.48 -12.94 -3.54
N LEU A 144 -6.36 -12.23 -3.69
CA LEU A 144 -5.46 -12.31 -4.83
C LEU A 144 -4.82 -13.71 -4.94
N ASP A 145 -4.43 -14.32 -3.83
CA ASP A 145 -3.90 -15.69 -3.82
C ASP A 145 -4.94 -16.72 -4.28
N ALA A 146 -6.19 -16.57 -3.82
CA ALA A 146 -7.29 -17.42 -4.30
C ALA A 146 -7.57 -17.20 -5.80
N ALA A 147 -7.49 -15.96 -6.29
CA ALA A 147 -7.62 -15.64 -7.71
C ALA A 147 -6.49 -16.26 -8.53
N LYS A 148 -5.24 -16.13 -8.06
CA LYS A 148 -4.04 -16.72 -8.68
C LYS A 148 -4.20 -18.23 -8.85
N GLN A 149 -4.62 -18.95 -7.82
CA GLN A 149 -4.84 -20.40 -7.89
C GLN A 149 -5.87 -20.78 -8.97
N LYS A 150 -6.99 -20.05 -9.06
CA LYS A 150 -8.01 -20.28 -10.09
C LYS A 150 -7.49 -20.01 -11.50
N LEU A 151 -6.74 -18.91 -11.67
CA LEU A 151 -6.13 -18.55 -12.96
C LEU A 151 -5.06 -19.56 -13.39
N GLN A 152 -4.24 -20.06 -12.46
CA GLN A 152 -3.25 -21.10 -12.74
C GLN A 152 -3.91 -22.39 -13.20
N ALA A 153 -4.99 -22.82 -12.53
CA ALA A 153 -5.75 -23.99 -12.96
C ALA A 153 -6.35 -23.82 -14.36
N ALA A 154 -6.89 -22.63 -14.65
CA ALA A 154 -7.41 -22.29 -15.98
C ALA A 154 -6.31 -22.28 -17.05
N LEU A 155 -5.13 -21.75 -16.73
CA LEU A 155 -3.98 -21.71 -17.64
C LEU A 155 -3.54 -23.13 -18.02
N SER A 156 -3.38 -24.01 -17.02
CA SER A 156 -3.02 -25.41 -17.28
C SER A 156 -4.08 -26.13 -18.14
N ALA A 157 -5.36 -25.83 -17.93
CA ALA A 157 -6.44 -26.39 -18.74
C ALA A 157 -6.41 -25.88 -20.20
N ALA A 158 -6.19 -24.58 -20.42
CA ALA A 158 -6.06 -24.00 -21.77
C ALA A 158 -4.84 -24.58 -22.52
N GLN A 159 -3.70 -24.71 -21.84
CA GLN A 159 -2.49 -25.34 -22.38
C GLN A 159 -2.74 -26.80 -22.78
N ALA A 160 -3.44 -27.58 -21.94
CA ALA A 160 -3.78 -28.96 -22.24
C ALA A 160 -4.72 -29.11 -23.46
N GLN A 161 -5.52 -28.08 -23.75
CA GLN A 161 -6.41 -28.02 -24.90
C GLN A 161 -5.73 -27.49 -26.17
N GLY A 162 -4.47 -27.04 -26.08
CA GLY A 162 -3.77 -26.40 -27.18
C GLY A 162 -4.30 -25.00 -27.53
N ASP A 163 -5.09 -24.39 -26.64
CA ASP A 163 -5.62 -23.04 -26.82
C ASP A 163 -4.56 -22.00 -26.43
N THR A 164 -3.73 -21.63 -27.42
CA THR A 164 -2.58 -20.73 -27.23
C THR A 164 -3.01 -19.29 -26.95
N GLU A 165 -4.11 -18.83 -27.53
CA GLU A 165 -4.61 -17.47 -27.34
C GLU A 165 -5.11 -17.30 -25.91
N ARG A 166 -5.96 -18.24 -25.45
CA ARG A 166 -6.46 -18.23 -24.08
C ARG A 166 -5.34 -18.40 -23.05
N ALA A 167 -4.35 -19.25 -23.34
CA ALA A 167 -3.20 -19.43 -22.46
C ALA A 167 -2.38 -18.12 -22.32
N ALA A 168 -2.20 -17.35 -23.39
CA ALA A 168 -1.51 -16.07 -23.33
C ALA A 168 -2.27 -15.03 -22.50
N GLU A 169 -3.59 -14.92 -22.67
CA GLU A 169 -4.44 -14.02 -21.87
C GLU A 169 -4.40 -14.37 -20.37
N LEU A 170 -4.46 -15.66 -20.04
CA LEU A 170 -4.41 -16.14 -18.66
C LEU A 170 -3.03 -15.91 -18.02
N ALA A 171 -1.95 -16.07 -18.80
CA ALA A 171 -0.60 -15.74 -18.34
C ALA A 171 -0.46 -14.23 -18.04
N ALA A 172 -0.98 -13.35 -18.91
CA ALA A 172 -1.00 -11.91 -18.65
C ALA A 172 -1.84 -11.56 -17.41
N SER A 173 -2.99 -12.21 -17.23
CA SER A 173 -3.83 -12.03 -16.04
C SER A 173 -3.13 -12.48 -14.75
N LEU A 174 -2.36 -13.56 -14.81
CA LEU A 174 -1.55 -14.03 -13.67
C LEU A 174 -0.45 -13.03 -13.31
N ALA A 175 0.24 -12.47 -14.31
CA ALA A 175 1.24 -11.43 -14.08
C ALA A 175 0.62 -10.20 -13.39
N ALA A 176 -0.55 -9.74 -13.85
CA ALA A 176 -1.26 -8.62 -13.26
C ALA A 176 -1.71 -8.89 -11.80
N VAL A 177 -2.15 -10.11 -11.49
CA VAL A 177 -2.48 -10.51 -10.10
C VAL A 177 -1.24 -10.53 -9.21
N ASP A 178 -0.10 -10.99 -9.74
CA ASP A 178 1.17 -10.97 -9.01
C ASP A 178 1.68 -9.56 -8.74
N GLU A 179 1.59 -8.66 -9.73
CA GLU A 179 1.90 -7.25 -9.56
C GLU A 179 0.99 -6.57 -8.53
N ALA A 180 -0.33 -6.82 -8.60
CA ALA A 180 -1.27 -6.29 -7.62
C ALA A 180 -0.96 -6.78 -6.20
N LYS A 181 -0.59 -8.07 -6.05
CA LYS A 181 -0.20 -8.63 -4.75
C LYS A 181 1.06 -7.97 -4.22
N GLN A 182 2.08 -7.82 -5.05
CA GLN A 182 3.32 -7.15 -4.67
C GLN A 182 3.09 -5.70 -4.26
N SER A 183 2.22 -4.97 -4.99
CA SER A 183 1.83 -3.60 -4.64
C SER A 183 1.19 -3.55 -3.26
N MET A 184 0.19 -4.39 -2.98
CA MET A 184 -0.45 -4.42 -1.67
C MET A 184 0.50 -4.79 -0.53
N GLN A 185 1.45 -5.70 -0.78
CA GLN A 185 2.48 -6.05 0.20
C GLN A 185 3.42 -4.87 0.47
N LYS A 186 3.80 -4.12 -0.56
CA LYS A 186 4.62 -2.92 -0.46
C LYS A 186 3.92 -1.82 0.32
N ASP A 187 2.65 -1.55 0.01
CA ASP A 187 1.82 -0.56 0.72
C ASP A 187 1.72 -0.89 2.22
N ALA A 188 1.51 -2.17 2.55
CA ALA A 188 1.47 -2.63 3.94
C ALA A 188 2.80 -2.48 4.68
N LEU A 189 3.94 -2.61 3.99
CA LEU A 189 5.26 -2.38 4.57
C LEU A 189 5.52 -0.89 4.80
N PHE A 190 5.12 -0.02 3.87
CA PHE A 190 5.21 1.43 4.06
C PHE A 190 4.33 1.90 5.21
N ALA A 191 3.09 1.42 5.33
CA ALA A 191 2.23 1.77 6.46
C ALA A 191 2.85 1.36 7.82
N GLN A 192 3.53 0.21 7.88
CA GLN A 192 4.28 -0.19 9.07
C GLN A 192 5.49 0.71 9.33
N LEU A 193 6.20 1.14 8.29
CA LEU A 193 7.35 2.04 8.40
C LEU A 193 6.92 3.44 8.88
N ASP A 194 5.80 3.94 8.37
CA ASP A 194 5.20 5.21 8.80
C ASP A 194 4.82 5.16 10.28
N ALA A 195 4.23 4.05 10.74
CA ALA A 195 3.93 3.83 12.15
C ALA A 195 5.18 3.82 13.04
N VAL A 196 6.27 3.17 12.60
CA VAL A 196 7.56 3.20 13.31
C VAL A 196 8.14 4.61 13.36
N THR A 197 8.04 5.35 12.26
CA THR A 197 8.54 6.72 12.14
C THR A 197 7.76 7.67 13.05
N ALA A 198 6.43 7.56 13.07
CA ALA A 198 5.57 8.31 13.98
C ALA A 198 5.92 8.05 15.45
N LEU A 199 6.06 6.77 15.84
CA LEU A 199 6.48 6.42 17.20
C LEU A 199 7.87 6.97 17.56
N THR A 200 8.79 7.02 16.60
CA THR A 200 10.12 7.60 16.80
C THR A 200 10.05 9.10 17.08
N ALA A 201 9.11 9.82 16.46
CA ALA A 201 8.89 11.24 16.69
C ALA A 201 8.12 11.56 17.98
N GLU A 202 7.17 10.70 18.38
CA GLU A 202 6.30 10.92 19.53
C GLU A 202 6.93 10.48 20.86
N LEU A 203 7.71 9.39 20.86
CA LEU A 203 8.23 8.81 22.09
C LEU A 203 9.42 9.59 22.67
N PRO A 204 9.55 9.70 24.00
CA PRO A 204 10.71 10.30 24.62
C PRO A 204 12.00 9.55 24.26
N SER A 205 13.06 10.29 23.95
CA SER A 205 14.37 9.75 23.62
C SER A 205 14.94 8.86 24.73
N SER A 206 14.89 7.56 24.53
CA SER A 206 15.52 6.53 25.38
C SER A 206 16.39 5.63 24.50
N PRO A 207 17.69 5.43 24.82
CA PRO A 207 18.60 4.68 23.95
C PRO A 207 18.10 3.28 23.57
N GLY A 208 17.53 2.53 24.51
CA GLY A 208 17.02 1.18 24.25
C GLY A 208 15.75 1.13 23.40
N VAL A 209 14.91 2.16 23.50
CA VAL A 209 13.68 2.30 22.70
C VAL A 209 14.04 2.74 21.27
N GLN A 210 14.93 3.73 21.14
CA GLN A 210 15.43 4.21 19.86
C GLN A 210 16.13 3.11 19.06
N GLN A 211 17.01 2.35 19.72
CA GLN A 211 17.70 1.23 19.06
C GLN A 211 16.72 0.19 18.52
N LYS A 212 15.63 -0.11 19.25
CA LYS A 212 14.61 -1.06 18.80
C LYS A 212 13.75 -0.52 17.67
N LEU A 213 13.37 0.76 17.72
CA LEU A 213 12.65 1.41 16.63
C LEU A 213 13.50 1.44 15.35
N GLU A 214 14.79 1.77 15.48
CA GLU A 214 15.75 1.73 14.38
C GLU A 214 15.89 0.31 13.82
N GLN A 215 16.03 -0.71 14.68
CA GLN A 215 16.07 -2.10 14.23
C GLN A 215 14.79 -2.48 13.46
N GLN A 216 13.61 -2.12 13.96
CA GLN A 216 12.34 -2.42 13.30
C GLN A 216 12.23 -1.70 11.94
N ALA A 217 12.59 -0.41 11.88
CA ALA A 217 12.62 0.35 10.63
C ALA A 217 13.56 -0.32 9.62
N ASN A 218 14.74 -0.75 10.09
CA ASN A 218 15.73 -1.41 9.24
C ASN A 218 15.24 -2.75 8.69
N GLU A 219 14.56 -3.56 9.52
CA GLU A 219 13.95 -4.82 9.09
C GLU A 219 12.84 -4.60 8.05
N LEU A 220 12.01 -3.56 8.20
CA LEU A 220 10.96 -3.22 7.24
C LEU A 220 11.55 -2.73 5.92
N LEU A 221 12.55 -1.86 5.98
CA LEU A 221 13.22 -1.34 4.80
C LEU A 221 14.00 -2.43 4.05
N ALA A 222 14.62 -3.38 4.74
CA ALA A 222 15.25 -4.54 4.10
C ALA A 222 14.24 -5.39 3.31
N LYS A 223 13.02 -5.56 3.83
CA LYS A 223 11.93 -6.25 3.10
C LYS A 223 11.48 -5.46 1.87
N LEU A 224 11.38 -4.14 1.97
CA LEU A 224 11.09 -3.28 0.83
C LEU A 224 12.18 -3.39 -0.24
N GLN A 225 13.46 -3.35 0.16
CA GLN A 225 14.60 -3.53 -0.75
C GLN A 225 14.58 -4.88 -1.46
N GLU A 226 14.28 -5.95 -0.73
CA GLU A 226 14.15 -7.29 -1.32
C GLU A 226 13.05 -7.35 -2.38
N GLN A 227 11.90 -6.74 -2.12
CA GLN A 227 10.80 -6.65 -3.10
C GLN A 227 11.18 -5.85 -4.35
N GLU A 228 11.89 -4.72 -4.19
CA GLU A 228 12.31 -3.89 -5.31
C GLU A 228 13.42 -4.58 -6.12
N LYS A 229 14.35 -5.26 -5.45
CA LYS A 229 15.40 -6.05 -6.09
C LYS A 229 14.84 -7.22 -6.91
N ALA A 230 13.78 -7.87 -6.42
CA ALA A 230 13.14 -8.99 -7.11
C ALA A 230 12.55 -8.64 -8.49
N LYS A 231 12.40 -7.34 -8.79
CA LYS A 231 11.91 -6.84 -10.08
C LYS A 231 13.01 -6.72 -11.15
N TYR A 232 14.26 -6.91 -10.79
CA TYR A 232 15.39 -6.91 -11.72
C TYR A 232 15.74 -8.32 -12.17
N ALA A 233 15.99 -8.48 -13.47
CA ALA A 233 16.56 -9.72 -13.98
C ALA A 233 18.04 -9.86 -13.52
N PRO A 234 18.57 -11.09 -13.38
CA PRO A 234 19.98 -11.29 -13.00
C PRO A 234 20.97 -10.59 -13.92
N GLU A 235 20.68 -10.50 -15.21
CA GLU A 235 21.52 -9.82 -16.20
C GLU A 235 21.53 -8.29 -15.98
N GLU A 236 20.37 -7.70 -15.67
CA GLU A 236 20.26 -6.27 -15.35
C GLU A 236 21.06 -5.92 -14.09
N LEU A 237 21.01 -6.78 -13.07
CA LEU A 237 21.81 -6.60 -11.85
C LEU A 237 23.31 -6.68 -12.13
N GLN A 238 23.74 -7.53 -13.06
CA GLN A 238 25.14 -7.61 -13.48
C GLN A 238 25.58 -6.34 -14.21
N GLU A 239 24.77 -5.81 -15.13
CA GLU A 239 25.06 -4.55 -15.83
C GLU A 239 25.13 -3.36 -14.85
N LEU A 240 24.21 -3.30 -13.89
CA LEU A 240 24.22 -2.29 -12.84
C LEU A 240 25.47 -2.38 -11.96
N THR A 241 25.89 -3.60 -11.62
CA THR A 241 27.12 -3.83 -10.84
C THR A 241 28.36 -3.40 -11.62
N ALA A 242 28.45 -3.75 -12.90
CA ALA A 242 29.57 -3.34 -13.76
C ALA A 242 29.65 -1.81 -13.88
N THR A 243 28.49 -1.15 -14.04
CA THR A 243 28.42 0.32 -14.07
C THR A 243 28.81 0.93 -12.73
N ALA A 244 28.38 0.34 -11.60
CA ALA A 244 28.78 0.75 -10.27
C ALA A 244 30.30 0.68 -10.08
N ASP A 245 30.94 -0.42 -10.50
CA ASP A 245 32.39 -0.59 -10.38
C ASP A 245 33.17 0.44 -11.21
N ALA A 246 32.68 0.79 -12.41
CA ALA A 246 33.26 1.85 -13.24
C ALA A 246 33.11 3.23 -12.58
N LEU A 247 31.94 3.54 -12.05
CA LEU A 247 31.66 4.79 -11.33
C LEU A 247 32.54 4.93 -10.08
N ALA A 248 32.71 3.85 -9.30
CA ALA A 248 33.54 3.87 -8.09
C ALA A 248 35.03 4.10 -8.38
N GLN A 249 35.50 3.79 -9.58
CA GLN A 249 36.88 4.05 -10.03
C GLN A 249 37.07 5.47 -10.58
N THR A 250 35.99 6.20 -10.83
CA THR A 250 36.03 7.57 -11.34
C THR A 250 36.45 8.52 -10.23
N THR A 251 37.61 9.17 -10.40
CA THR A 251 38.18 10.11 -9.42
C THR A 251 38.23 11.55 -9.92
N ALA A 252 37.86 11.80 -11.18
CA ALA A 252 37.86 13.13 -11.78
C ALA A 252 36.54 13.36 -12.53
N ILE A 253 36.00 14.56 -12.41
CA ILE A 253 34.83 15.05 -13.15
C ILE A 253 35.17 16.45 -13.68
N ASP A 254 34.62 16.82 -14.83
CA ASP A 254 34.94 18.09 -15.50
C ASP A 254 34.68 19.33 -14.65
N THR A 255 33.77 19.24 -13.68
CA THR A 255 33.36 20.35 -12.81
C THR A 255 34.20 20.49 -11.53
N SER A 256 35.21 19.64 -11.31
CA SER A 256 36.01 19.64 -10.09
C SER A 256 37.50 19.50 -10.39
N GLU A 257 38.29 20.44 -9.89
CA GLU A 257 39.76 20.39 -9.93
C GLU A 257 40.32 19.39 -8.89
N GLU A 258 39.60 19.20 -7.79
CA GLU A 258 39.95 18.24 -6.74
C GLU A 258 39.40 16.85 -7.08
N PRO A 259 40.11 15.78 -6.70
CA PRO A 259 39.63 14.43 -6.92
C PRO A 259 38.32 14.21 -6.16
N VAL A 260 37.35 13.61 -6.84
CA VAL A 260 36.05 13.28 -6.25
C VAL A 260 36.00 11.83 -5.80
N THR A 261 35.14 11.53 -4.85
CA THR A 261 34.80 10.16 -4.46
C THR A 261 33.36 9.90 -4.84
N ILE A 262 33.14 8.94 -5.74
CA ILE A 262 31.82 8.47 -6.16
C ILE A 262 31.54 7.16 -5.44
N GLN A 263 30.47 7.12 -4.65
CA GLN A 263 29.97 5.93 -3.97
C GLN A 263 28.65 5.52 -4.63
N PRO A 264 28.65 4.49 -5.49
CA PRO A 264 27.42 3.91 -6.00
C PRO A 264 26.56 3.35 -4.87
N LEU A 265 25.25 3.53 -4.99
CA LEU A 265 24.25 2.87 -4.15
C LEU A 265 23.54 1.80 -4.99
N PRO A 266 23.10 0.70 -4.36
CA PRO A 266 22.25 -0.26 -5.05
C PRO A 266 20.94 0.40 -5.50
N PRO A 267 20.33 0.00 -6.63
CA PRO A 267 19.08 0.59 -7.10
C PRO A 267 17.94 0.44 -6.08
N GLU A 268 17.92 -0.66 -5.31
CA GLU A 268 16.95 -0.88 -4.24
C GLU A 268 17.07 0.11 -3.06
N SER A 269 18.16 0.90 -2.97
CA SER A 269 18.25 2.00 -2.01
C SER A 269 17.33 3.17 -2.33
N VAL A 270 16.75 3.26 -3.53
CA VAL A 270 15.79 4.30 -3.88
C VAL A 270 14.42 3.68 -4.02
N ILE A 271 13.50 4.05 -3.14
CA ILE A 271 12.16 3.46 -3.07
C ILE A 271 11.10 4.54 -3.21
N SER A 272 9.96 4.18 -3.81
CA SER A 272 8.76 5.01 -3.80
C SER A 272 7.59 4.18 -3.29
N PRO A 273 6.64 4.71 -2.49
CA PRO A 273 5.50 3.95 -1.99
C PRO A 273 4.71 3.28 -3.13
N ASN A 274 4.33 4.08 -4.13
CA ASN A 274 3.32 3.68 -5.11
C ASN A 274 3.91 3.32 -6.49
N ILE A 275 5.19 3.62 -6.73
CA ILE A 275 5.82 3.48 -8.04
C ILE A 275 7.09 2.64 -7.90
N PHE A 276 7.35 1.77 -8.88
CA PHE A 276 8.65 1.13 -9.03
C PHE A 276 9.55 2.02 -9.88
N ILE A 277 10.71 2.41 -9.34
CA ILE A 277 11.68 3.21 -10.09
C ILE A 277 12.71 2.25 -10.67
N LYS A 278 12.61 2.00 -11.98
CA LYS A 278 13.55 1.11 -12.67
C LYS A 278 14.82 1.86 -13.05
N PHE A 279 15.93 1.49 -12.44
CA PHE A 279 17.24 2.09 -12.72
C PHE A 279 17.98 1.32 -13.82
N THR A 280 18.44 2.04 -14.84
CA THR A 280 19.38 1.50 -15.85
C THR A 280 20.85 1.82 -15.54
N ALA A 281 21.08 2.55 -14.46
CA ALA A 281 22.39 2.89 -13.91
C ALA A 281 22.20 3.16 -12.40
N PRO A 282 23.18 2.84 -11.54
CA PRO A 282 23.00 2.95 -10.10
C PRO A 282 22.89 4.42 -9.66
N PRO A 283 22.09 4.74 -8.63
CA PRO A 283 22.24 5.99 -7.88
C PRO A 283 23.66 6.13 -7.33
N VAL A 284 24.12 7.37 -7.10
CA VAL A 284 25.47 7.60 -6.56
C VAL A 284 25.48 8.70 -5.51
N ILE A 285 26.37 8.60 -4.53
CA ILE A 285 26.75 9.69 -3.63
C ILE A 285 28.08 10.26 -4.12
N ILE A 286 28.12 11.55 -4.42
CA ILE A 286 29.33 12.27 -4.84
C ILE A 286 29.59 13.34 -3.79
N ASN A 287 30.75 13.25 -3.11
CA ASN A 287 31.15 14.20 -2.07
C ASN A 287 30.06 14.46 -0.99
N GLY A 288 29.30 13.41 -0.62
CA GLY A 288 28.25 13.48 0.39
C GLY A 288 26.88 13.92 -0.13
N GLN A 289 26.72 14.18 -1.43
CA GLN A 289 25.45 14.54 -2.06
C GLN A 289 24.93 13.41 -2.95
N ALA A 290 23.63 13.09 -2.85
CA ALA A 290 23.00 12.08 -3.69
C ALA A 290 22.69 12.61 -5.10
N TYR A 291 23.07 11.83 -6.10
CA TYR A 291 22.78 12.04 -7.51
C TYR A 291 22.03 10.84 -8.07
N LEU A 292 21.04 11.12 -8.93
CA LEU A 292 20.23 10.11 -9.58
C LEU A 292 20.32 10.23 -11.10
N PRO A 293 20.30 9.10 -11.84
CA PRO A 293 20.09 9.12 -13.28
C PRO A 293 18.73 9.77 -13.59
N ILE A 294 18.76 10.93 -14.25
CA ILE A 294 17.56 11.76 -14.43
C ILE A 294 16.44 11.02 -15.17
N ARG A 295 16.81 10.20 -16.16
CA ARG A 295 15.85 9.44 -16.97
C ARG A 295 15.08 8.41 -16.14
N SER A 296 15.80 7.56 -15.39
CA SER A 296 15.20 6.49 -14.57
C SER A 296 14.12 7.03 -13.65
N VAL A 297 14.40 8.14 -12.96
CA VAL A 297 13.44 8.76 -12.03
C VAL A 297 12.32 9.45 -12.80
N SER A 298 12.65 10.36 -13.73
CA SER A 298 11.64 11.19 -14.42
C SER A 298 10.62 10.35 -15.18
N GLU A 299 11.07 9.35 -15.94
CA GLU A 299 10.17 8.47 -16.71
C GLU A 299 9.29 7.61 -15.81
N SER A 300 9.79 7.16 -14.66
CA SER A 300 9.00 6.41 -13.68
C SER A 300 7.84 7.24 -13.11
N PHE A 301 7.99 8.57 -13.04
CA PHE A 301 6.93 9.50 -12.63
C PHE A 301 6.13 10.08 -13.81
N GLY A 302 6.27 9.49 -15.01
CA GLY A 302 5.46 9.84 -16.19
C GLY A 302 5.95 11.05 -16.98
N ALA A 303 7.15 11.55 -16.73
CA ALA A 303 7.76 12.61 -17.53
C ALA A 303 8.48 12.04 -18.76
N ALA A 304 8.42 12.75 -19.88
CA ALA A 304 9.23 12.45 -21.06
C ALA A 304 10.62 13.07 -20.94
N VAL A 305 11.66 12.35 -21.36
CA VAL A 305 13.05 12.80 -21.27
C VAL A 305 13.71 12.80 -22.64
N ASP A 306 14.10 13.98 -23.10
CA ASP A 306 14.85 14.19 -24.34
C ASP A 306 16.30 14.59 -24.05
N TRP A 307 17.21 14.25 -24.96
CA TRP A 307 18.63 14.55 -24.85
C TRP A 307 19.15 15.16 -26.14
N ASP A 308 19.67 16.38 -26.04
CA ASP A 308 20.34 17.07 -27.13
C ASP A 308 21.87 16.87 -27.01
N PRO A 309 22.50 16.08 -27.90
CA PRO A 309 23.93 15.84 -27.86
C PRO A 309 24.77 17.03 -28.36
N ASP A 310 24.20 17.96 -29.13
CA ASP A 310 24.93 19.10 -29.66
C ASP A 310 25.16 20.16 -28.57
N THR A 311 24.18 20.31 -27.68
CA THR A 311 24.24 21.25 -26.55
C THR A 311 24.54 20.59 -25.22
N PHE A 312 24.60 19.26 -25.16
CA PHE A 312 24.68 18.47 -23.92
C PHE A 312 23.58 18.85 -22.92
N THR A 313 22.34 18.94 -23.41
CA THR A 313 21.19 19.37 -22.61
C THR A 313 20.20 18.22 -22.47
N VAL A 314 19.80 17.93 -21.23
CA VAL A 314 18.65 17.08 -20.95
C VAL A 314 17.40 17.94 -20.78
N THR A 315 16.29 17.53 -21.38
CA THR A 315 14.98 18.15 -21.21
C THR A 315 14.02 17.12 -20.64
N VAL A 316 13.47 17.40 -19.45
CA VAL A 316 12.41 16.63 -18.83
C VAL A 316 11.11 17.40 -18.98
N SER A 317 10.06 16.75 -19.47
CA SER A 317 8.78 17.41 -19.74
C SER A 317 7.60 16.60 -19.22
N THR A 318 6.67 17.29 -18.58
CA THR A 318 5.36 16.78 -18.19
C THR A 318 4.28 17.64 -18.86
N GLU A 319 3.01 17.35 -18.58
CA GLU A 319 1.91 18.23 -19.01
C GLU A 319 1.91 19.61 -18.31
N TYR A 320 2.64 19.78 -17.19
CA TYR A 320 2.60 20.99 -16.36
C TYR A 320 3.90 21.79 -16.32
N THR A 321 5.05 21.13 -16.53
CA THR A 321 6.36 21.75 -16.37
C THR A 321 7.38 21.20 -17.38
N THR A 322 8.30 22.06 -17.81
CA THR A 322 9.48 21.70 -18.60
C THR A 322 10.74 22.08 -17.84
N VAL A 323 11.62 21.11 -17.62
CA VAL A 323 12.89 21.26 -16.92
C VAL A 323 14.02 21.02 -17.91
N THR A 324 14.91 21.99 -18.09
CA THR A 324 16.11 21.82 -18.91
C THR A 324 17.36 21.95 -18.05
N SER A 325 18.32 21.07 -18.28
CA SER A 325 19.59 21.09 -17.57
C SER A 325 20.74 20.75 -18.51
N THR A 326 21.75 21.62 -18.55
CA THR A 326 22.95 21.42 -19.36
C THR A 326 24.05 20.80 -18.50
N ILE A 327 24.77 19.83 -19.06
CA ILE A 327 25.88 19.17 -18.36
C ILE A 327 26.93 20.20 -17.93
N ASN A 328 27.52 19.95 -16.77
CA ASN A 328 28.53 20.77 -16.10
C ASN A 328 28.05 22.18 -15.70
N GLN A 329 26.74 22.46 -15.79
CA GLN A 329 26.13 23.68 -15.31
C GLN A 329 25.37 23.42 -14.00
N ALA A 330 25.56 24.29 -13.03
CA ALA A 330 24.80 24.30 -11.77
C ALA A 330 23.50 25.10 -11.87
N THR A 331 23.26 25.78 -13.00
CA THR A 331 21.99 26.44 -13.30
C THR A 331 21.20 25.59 -14.28
N ALA A 332 20.00 25.19 -13.87
CA ALA A 332 19.00 24.58 -14.73
C ALA A 332 17.88 25.59 -15.01
N TYR A 333 16.89 25.23 -15.82
CA TYR A 333 15.72 26.06 -16.08
C TYR A 333 14.44 25.26 -15.83
N ILE A 334 13.50 25.85 -15.08
CA ILE A 334 12.15 25.31 -14.88
C ILE A 334 11.18 26.28 -15.54
N ASP A 335 10.48 25.83 -16.57
CA ASP A 335 9.61 26.66 -17.42
C ASP A 335 10.32 27.91 -17.97
N GLY A 336 11.61 27.74 -18.31
CA GLY A 336 12.48 28.80 -18.82
C GLY A 336 13.02 29.76 -17.74
N ILE A 337 12.65 29.58 -16.48
CA ILE A 337 13.15 30.37 -15.35
C ILE A 337 14.44 29.73 -14.82
N PRO A 338 15.56 30.47 -14.73
CA PRO A 338 16.82 29.93 -14.22
C PRO A 338 16.69 29.59 -12.73
N THR A 339 17.06 28.35 -12.38
CA THR A 339 17.05 27.80 -11.03
C THR A 339 18.45 27.30 -10.68
N GLN A 340 18.96 27.72 -9.53
CA GLN A 340 20.26 27.27 -9.02
C GLN A 340 20.10 25.90 -8.36
N ASN A 341 20.93 24.95 -8.78
CA ASN A 341 21.01 23.63 -8.19
C ASN A 341 22.11 23.59 -7.12
N ASP A 342 21.95 22.69 -6.16
CA ASP A 342 22.96 22.39 -5.13
C ASP A 342 24.21 21.68 -5.68
N GLY A 343 24.26 21.43 -7.00
CA GLY A 343 25.36 20.81 -7.71
C GLY A 343 25.12 20.81 -9.23
N PRO A 344 26.19 20.68 -10.05
CA PRO A 344 26.04 20.63 -11.50
C PRO A 344 25.38 19.33 -11.96
N SER A 345 24.76 19.34 -13.14
CA SER A 345 24.41 18.08 -13.81
C SER A 345 25.66 17.43 -14.39
N LEU A 346 25.81 16.12 -14.24
CA LEU A 346 27.03 15.40 -14.59
C LEU A 346 26.73 14.34 -15.66
N LEU A 347 27.68 14.13 -16.58
CA LEU A 347 27.64 13.01 -17.52
C LEU A 347 28.64 11.95 -17.06
N LEU A 348 28.13 10.83 -16.52
CA LEU A 348 28.95 9.73 -16.00
C LEU A 348 28.50 8.43 -16.67
N GLU A 349 29.44 7.64 -17.19
CA GLU A 349 29.15 6.37 -17.90
C GLU A 349 28.05 6.51 -18.97
N GLY A 350 28.05 7.64 -19.69
CA GLY A 350 27.04 7.93 -20.73
C GLY A 350 25.62 8.10 -20.20
N ARG A 351 25.46 8.52 -18.94
CA ARG A 351 24.17 8.83 -18.31
C ARG A 351 24.23 10.19 -17.63
N THR A 352 23.12 10.92 -17.72
CA THR A 352 22.97 12.21 -17.05
C THR A 352 22.54 12.01 -15.60
N TYR A 353 23.41 12.41 -14.68
CA TYR A 353 23.18 12.43 -13.24
C TYR A 353 22.87 13.86 -12.79
N VAL A 354 21.85 13.99 -11.96
CA VAL A 354 21.45 15.28 -11.39
C VAL A 354 21.32 15.17 -9.87
N PRO A 355 21.52 16.26 -9.12
CA PRO A 355 21.26 16.26 -7.68
C PRO A 355 19.82 15.79 -7.41
N MET A 356 19.68 14.82 -6.51
CA MET A 356 18.40 14.19 -6.17
C MET A 356 17.31 15.20 -5.79
N ARG A 357 17.67 16.23 -5.03
CA ARG A 357 16.73 17.27 -4.59
C ARG A 357 16.20 18.07 -5.78
N PHE A 358 17.07 18.44 -6.71
CA PHE A 358 16.69 19.23 -7.89
C PHE A 358 15.63 18.51 -8.73
N ILE A 359 15.88 17.25 -9.10
CA ILE A 359 14.93 16.49 -9.92
C ILE A 359 13.60 16.31 -9.19
N ALA A 360 13.63 16.03 -7.89
CA ALA A 360 12.41 15.87 -7.12
C ALA A 360 11.59 17.16 -7.03
N GLU A 361 12.20 18.27 -6.62
CA GLU A 361 11.52 19.57 -6.52
C GLU A 361 10.98 20.02 -7.88
N SER A 362 11.75 19.81 -8.95
CA SER A 362 11.35 20.19 -10.31
C SER A 362 10.13 19.41 -10.83
N LEU A 363 9.89 18.21 -10.29
CA LEU A 363 8.74 17.37 -10.62
C LEU A 363 7.63 17.43 -9.55
N GLY A 364 7.78 18.26 -8.52
CA GLY A 364 6.85 18.36 -7.40
C GLY A 364 6.83 17.12 -6.50
N LEU A 365 7.94 16.38 -6.45
CA LEU A 365 8.11 15.18 -5.63
C LEU A 365 8.76 15.52 -4.29
N GLN A 366 8.41 14.75 -3.27
CA GLN A 366 9.03 14.78 -1.94
C GLN A 366 10.14 13.75 -1.86
N VAL A 367 11.24 14.10 -1.18
CA VAL A 367 12.35 13.18 -0.97
C VAL A 367 12.82 13.20 0.47
N ASP A 368 12.89 12.00 1.03
CA ASP A 368 13.42 11.76 2.36
C ASP A 368 14.66 10.87 2.28
N TRP A 369 15.68 11.19 3.08
CA TRP A 369 16.89 10.40 3.20
C TRP A 369 16.98 9.76 4.58
N ASN A 370 17.07 8.44 4.61
CA ASN A 370 17.38 7.67 5.79
C ASN A 370 18.87 7.34 5.82
N GLU A 371 19.60 8.03 6.69
CA GLU A 371 21.06 7.92 6.81
C GLU A 371 21.52 6.55 7.32
N ALA A 372 20.78 5.93 8.25
CA ALA A 372 21.14 4.64 8.84
C ALA A 372 21.08 3.50 7.80
N MET A 373 20.09 3.57 6.91
CA MET A 373 19.85 2.57 5.87
C MET A 373 20.45 2.94 4.52
N LYS A 374 20.99 4.16 4.39
CA LYS A 374 21.39 4.74 3.11
C LYS A 374 20.27 4.59 2.06
N MET A 375 19.07 4.98 2.45
CA MET A 375 17.85 4.81 1.68
C MET A 375 17.23 6.17 1.33
N ILE A 376 16.82 6.32 0.08
CA ILE A 376 16.13 7.48 -0.48
C ILE A 376 14.68 7.08 -0.71
N GLN A 377 13.76 7.73 -0.03
CA GLN A 377 12.34 7.61 -0.31
C GLN A 377 11.91 8.76 -1.22
N ILE A 378 11.22 8.45 -2.33
CA ILE A 378 10.66 9.44 -3.26
C ILE A 378 9.15 9.26 -3.32
N ALA A 379 8.38 10.31 -3.01
CA ALA A 379 6.93 10.30 -3.03
C ALA A 379 6.36 11.50 -3.79
N LYS A 380 5.07 11.43 -4.14
CA LYS A 380 4.33 12.55 -4.77
C LYS A 380 3.61 13.37 -3.71
#